data_AF-A0A973R9K2-F1
#
_entry.id   AF-A0A973R9K2-F1
#
_cell.length_a   1.000
_cell.length_b   1.000
_cell.length_c   1.000
_cell.angle_alpha   90.00
_cell.angle_beta   90.00
_cell.angle_gamma   90.00
#
_symmetry.space_group_name_H-M   'P 1'
#
loop_
_entity.id
_entity.type
_entity.pdbx_description
1 polymer ?
#
loop_
_entity_poly.entity_id
_entity_poly.type
_entity_poly.pdbx_seq_one_letter_code
_entity_poly.pdbx_strand_id
1 'polypeptide(L)'
;MGSNLRWHWAGGAAMGKSEFIRSSARLGELFQCSAMLRRTRMRAEEIVDEARALLAEAEEAGDADRIVRLREQLEQARASYSKVLNAYVVLCRRINEERQEILTMQMELELSENTGLSGVA
;
A
#
# COMPACT_ATOMS: atom_id res chain seq x y z
N MET A 1 -34.55 26.45 26.67
CA MET A 1 -33.94 26.14 25.36
C MET A 1 -32.71 25.28 25.59
N GLY A 2 -32.83 23.95 25.50
CA GLY A 2 -31.73 23.05 25.88
C GLY A 2 -31.97 21.65 25.32
N SER A 3 -31.84 21.48 24.01
CA SER A 3 -32.08 20.17 23.37
C SER A 3 -31.28 19.91 22.08
N ASN A 4 -30.37 20.81 21.65
CA ASN A 4 -29.64 20.64 20.39
C ASN A 4 -28.18 20.16 20.52
N LEU A 5 -27.62 20.13 21.73
CA LEU A 5 -26.22 19.72 21.89
C LEU A 5 -26.07 18.18 21.86
N ARG A 6 -26.98 17.44 22.52
CA ARG A 6 -26.87 15.98 22.68
C ARG A 6 -26.86 15.20 21.35
N TRP A 7 -27.58 15.68 20.34
CA TRP A 7 -27.66 15.03 19.02
C TRP A 7 -26.41 15.27 18.16
N HIS A 8 -25.77 16.43 18.30
CA HIS A 8 -24.56 16.75 17.54
C HIS A 8 -23.35 15.92 18.02
N TRP A 9 -23.23 15.73 19.34
CA TRP A 9 -22.18 14.89 19.94
C TRP A 9 -22.35 13.40 19.64
N ALA A 10 -23.58 12.87 19.72
CA ALA A 10 -23.87 11.49 19.35
C ALA A 10 -23.64 11.23 17.84
N GLY A 11 -23.95 12.22 16.99
CA GLY A 11 -23.66 12.19 15.55
C GLY A 11 -22.16 12.17 15.26
N GLY A 12 -21.36 12.99 15.94
CA GLY A 12 -19.89 13.00 15.80
C GLY A 12 -19.23 11.68 16.23
N ALA A 13 -19.65 11.12 17.36
CA ALA A 13 -19.11 9.84 17.85
C ALA A 13 -19.50 8.64 16.96
N ALA A 14 -20.74 8.61 16.44
CA ALA A 14 -21.16 7.58 15.49
C ALA A 14 -20.45 7.70 14.14
N MET A 15 -20.22 8.94 13.66
CA MET A 15 -19.48 9.22 12.45
C MET A 15 -18.01 8.77 12.58
N GLY A 16 -17.34 9.09 13.69
CA GLY A 16 -15.97 8.65 13.98
C GLY A 16 -15.81 7.13 14.03
N LYS A 17 -16.77 6.40 14.63
CA LYS A 17 -16.77 4.92 14.60
C LYS A 17 -16.95 4.36 13.18
N SER A 18 -17.83 4.95 12.38
CA SER A 18 -18.04 4.51 10.99
C SER A 18 -16.83 4.75 10.10
N GLU A 19 -16.11 5.85 10.33
CA GLU A 19 -14.90 6.20 9.60
C GLU A 19 -13.73 5.30 10.00
N PHE A 20 -13.57 5.01 11.29
CA PHE A 20 -12.62 4.03 11.79
C PHE A 20 -12.81 2.64 11.17
N ILE A 21 -14.07 2.14 11.08
CA ILE A 21 -14.37 0.86 10.43
C ILE A 21 -13.98 0.90 8.95
N ARG A 22 -14.29 2.00 8.26
CA ARG A 22 -13.97 2.17 6.83
C ARG A 22 -12.46 2.20 6.59
N SER A 23 -11.70 2.98 7.37
CA SER A 23 -10.25 3.04 7.26
C SER A 23 -9.59 1.70 7.62
N SER A 24 -10.11 0.99 8.62
CA SER A 24 -9.63 -0.36 8.97
C SER A 24 -9.85 -1.37 7.83
N ALA A 25 -11.03 -1.34 7.19
CA ALA A 25 -11.32 -2.18 6.03
C ALA A 25 -10.39 -1.86 4.85
N ARG A 26 -10.21 -0.56 4.54
CA ARG A 26 -9.31 -0.10 3.48
C ARG A 26 -7.86 -0.52 3.76
N LEU A 27 -7.40 -0.42 5.00
CA LEU A 27 -6.07 -0.87 5.40
C LEU A 27 -5.89 -2.38 5.14
N GLY A 28 -6.92 -3.19 5.44
CA GLY A 28 -6.95 -4.62 5.12
C GLY A 28 -6.81 -4.89 3.62
N GLU A 29 -7.56 -4.18 2.78
CA GLU A 29 -7.46 -4.28 1.31
C GLU A 29 -6.07 -3.89 0.80
N LEU A 30 -5.51 -2.78 1.30
CA LEU A 30 -4.16 -2.34 0.94
C LEU A 30 -3.11 -3.41 1.28
N PHE A 31 -3.23 -4.08 2.43
CA PHE A 31 -2.33 -5.19 2.77
C PHE A 31 -2.45 -6.36 1.79
N GLN A 32 -3.67 -6.75 1.41
CA GLN A 32 -3.88 -7.82 0.43
C GLN A 32 -3.28 -7.46 -0.93
N CYS A 33 -3.49 -6.23 -1.40
CA CYS A 33 -2.87 -5.71 -2.61
C CYS A 33 -1.34 -5.71 -2.51
N SER A 34 -0.76 -5.35 -1.35
CA SER A 34 0.69 -5.32 -1.17
C SER A 34 1.30 -6.72 -1.20
N ALA A 35 0.61 -7.70 -0.63
CA ALA A 35 1.03 -9.10 -0.67
C ALA A 35 1.03 -9.63 -2.11
N MET A 36 0.01 -9.28 -2.90
CA MET A 36 -0.06 -9.62 -4.31
C MET A 36 1.08 -8.95 -5.10
N LEU A 37 1.27 -7.63 -4.96
CA LEU A 37 2.35 -6.90 -5.62
C LEU A 37 3.74 -7.40 -5.22
N ARG A 38 3.95 -7.81 -3.97
CA ARG A 38 5.21 -8.40 -3.53
C ARG A 38 5.51 -9.69 -4.29
N ARG A 39 4.51 -10.57 -4.50
CA ARG A 39 4.67 -11.78 -5.31
C ARG A 39 4.94 -11.45 -6.78
N THR A 40 4.20 -10.50 -7.34
CA THR A 40 4.43 -10.03 -8.72
C THR A 40 5.82 -9.43 -8.89
N ARG A 41 6.32 -8.68 -7.88
CA ARG A 41 7.67 -8.11 -7.88
C ARG A 41 8.73 -9.21 -7.92
N MET A 42 8.61 -10.23 -7.06
CA MET A 42 9.53 -11.36 -7.06
C MET A 42 9.52 -12.07 -8.40
N ARG A 43 8.34 -12.33 -8.99
CA ARG A 43 8.28 -12.97 -10.31
C ARG A 43 8.89 -12.10 -11.41
N ALA A 44 8.70 -10.78 -11.37
CA ALA A 44 9.31 -9.87 -12.34
C ALA A 44 10.83 -9.79 -12.18
N GLU A 45 11.34 -9.89 -10.95
CA GLU A 45 12.78 -9.97 -10.65
C GLU A 45 13.39 -11.25 -11.25
N GLU A 46 12.75 -12.41 -11.02
CA GLU A 46 13.15 -13.69 -11.62
C GLU A 46 13.24 -13.62 -13.15
N ILE A 47 12.26 -13.00 -13.81
CA ILE A 47 12.26 -12.85 -15.28
C ILE A 47 13.44 -11.98 -15.76
N VAL A 48 13.79 -10.94 -15.01
CA VAL A 48 14.97 -10.10 -15.33
C VAL A 48 16.25 -10.92 -15.20
N ASP A 49 16.36 -11.74 -14.17
CA ASP A 49 17.55 -12.57 -13.94
C ASP A 49 17.66 -13.72 -14.97
N GLU A 50 16.54 -14.36 -15.33
CA GLU A 50 16.46 -15.32 -16.44
C GLU A 50 16.92 -14.66 -17.76
N ALA A 51 16.44 -13.47 -18.08
CA ALA A 51 16.82 -12.75 -19.31
C ALA A 51 18.32 -12.36 -19.31
N ARG A 52 18.89 -12.01 -18.15
CA ARG A 52 20.33 -11.75 -18.01
C ARG A 52 21.16 -13.00 -18.26
N ALA A 53 20.75 -14.14 -17.70
CA ALA A 53 21.44 -15.40 -17.88
C ALA A 53 21.46 -15.82 -19.37
N LEU A 54 20.29 -15.76 -20.03
CA LEU A 54 20.19 -16.07 -21.46
C LEU A 54 21.05 -15.13 -22.33
N LEU A 55 21.13 -13.85 -21.98
CA LEU A 55 21.97 -12.89 -22.68
C LEU A 55 23.45 -13.24 -22.53
N ALA A 56 23.90 -13.57 -21.32
CA ALA A 56 25.28 -13.97 -21.06
C ALA A 56 25.65 -15.24 -21.86
N GLU A 57 24.77 -16.25 -21.89
CA GLU A 57 24.97 -17.45 -22.71
C GLU A 57 25.11 -17.12 -24.21
N ALA A 58 24.31 -16.20 -24.73
CA ALA A 58 24.39 -15.78 -26.13
C ALA A 58 25.68 -14.99 -26.43
N GLU A 59 26.14 -14.17 -25.47
CA GLU A 59 27.41 -13.43 -25.55
C GLU A 59 28.60 -14.39 -25.54
N GLU A 60 28.59 -15.43 -24.70
CA GLU A 60 29.61 -16.48 -24.67
C GLU A 60 29.64 -17.30 -25.97
N ALA A 61 28.46 -17.60 -26.54
CA ALA A 61 28.34 -18.33 -27.80
C ALA A 61 28.66 -17.48 -29.05
N GLY A 62 28.79 -16.16 -28.91
CA GLY A 62 29.04 -15.24 -30.04
C GLY A 62 27.87 -15.09 -31.01
N ASP A 63 26.64 -15.41 -30.59
CA ASP A 63 25.45 -15.35 -31.44
C ASP A 63 24.89 -13.91 -31.49
N ALA A 64 25.41 -13.12 -32.43
CA ALA A 64 25.09 -11.70 -32.58
C ALA A 64 23.58 -11.42 -32.71
N ASP A 65 22.85 -12.23 -33.47
CA ASP A 65 21.41 -12.04 -33.69
C ASP A 65 20.61 -12.32 -32.42
N ARG A 66 20.99 -13.37 -31.68
CA ARG A 66 20.37 -13.72 -30.40
C ARG A 66 20.68 -12.67 -29.33
N ILE A 67 21.90 -12.14 -29.30
CA ILE A 67 22.31 -11.06 -28.37
C ILE A 67 21.41 -9.83 -28.56
N VAL A 68 21.19 -9.38 -29.79
CA VAL A 68 20.35 -8.19 -30.07
C VAL A 68 18.92 -8.39 -29.55
N ARG A 69 18.31 -9.55 -29.84
CA ARG A 69 16.95 -9.87 -29.37
C ARG A 69 16.87 -9.95 -27.84
N LEU A 70 17.84 -10.60 -27.20
CA LEU A 70 17.83 -10.77 -25.75
C LEU A 70 18.08 -9.46 -25.00
N ARG A 71 18.86 -8.54 -25.56
CA ARG A 71 19.00 -7.18 -25.00
C ARG A 71 17.67 -6.44 -24.97
N GLU A 72 16.90 -6.51 -26.05
CA GLU A 72 15.58 -5.90 -26.09
C GLU A 72 14.63 -6.53 -25.06
N GLN A 73 14.62 -7.86 -24.96
CA GLN A 73 13.81 -8.58 -23.97
C GLN A 73 14.21 -8.22 -22.53
N LEU A 74 15.51 -8.10 -22.26
CA LEU A 74 16.01 -7.69 -20.94
C LEU A 74 15.56 -6.27 -20.58
N GLU A 75 15.60 -5.34 -21.53
CA GLU A 75 15.12 -3.98 -21.28
C GLU A 75 13.60 -3.94 -21.05
N GLN A 76 12.83 -4.73 -21.80
CA GLN A 76 11.38 -4.87 -21.56
C GLN A 76 11.08 -5.48 -20.17
N ALA A 77 11.86 -6.48 -19.75
CA ALA A 77 11.74 -7.09 -18.43
C ALA A 77 12.07 -6.07 -17.32
N ARG A 78 13.15 -5.30 -17.48
CA ARG A 78 13.54 -4.22 -16.54
C ARG A 78 12.48 -3.13 -16.43
N ALA A 79 11.92 -2.70 -17.56
CA ALA A 79 10.85 -1.71 -17.59
C ALA A 79 9.60 -2.23 -16.85
N SER A 80 9.26 -3.49 -17.03
CA SER A 80 8.13 -4.13 -16.34
C SER A 80 8.38 -4.27 -14.84
N TYR A 81 9.57 -4.72 -14.44
CA TYR A 81 9.99 -4.76 -13.04
C TYR A 81 9.91 -3.37 -12.38
N SER A 82 10.41 -2.33 -13.05
CA SER A 82 10.35 -0.95 -12.56
C SER A 82 8.91 -0.47 -12.31
N LYS A 83 7.97 -0.78 -13.22
CA LYS A 83 6.54 -0.47 -13.02
C LYS A 83 5.98 -1.12 -11.75
N VAL A 84 6.28 -2.40 -11.54
CA VAL A 84 5.81 -3.16 -10.36
C VAL A 84 6.44 -2.61 -9.08
N LEU A 85 7.74 -2.31 -9.11
CA LEU A 85 8.45 -1.73 -7.96
C LEU A 85 7.87 -0.36 -7.57
N ASN A 86 7.63 0.51 -8.55
CA ASN A 86 7.03 1.82 -8.32
C ASN A 86 5.62 1.68 -7.71
N ALA A 87 4.78 0.79 -8.26
CA ALA A 87 3.46 0.52 -7.70
C ALA A 87 3.53 0.01 -6.25
N TYR A 88 4.48 -0.88 -5.95
CA TYR A 88 4.69 -1.40 -4.60
C TYR A 88 5.10 -0.30 -3.61
N VAL A 89 6.01 0.60 -3.99
CA VAL A 89 6.44 1.72 -3.15
C VAL A 89 5.28 2.67 -2.86
N VAL A 90 4.49 3.02 -3.89
CA VAL A 90 3.29 3.86 -3.73
C VAL A 90 2.30 3.22 -2.76
N LEU A 91 2.07 1.91 -2.87
CA LEU A 91 1.15 1.20 -2.00
C LEU A 91 1.64 1.13 -0.55
N CYS A 92 2.93 0.88 -0.32
CA CYS A 92 3.54 0.91 1.01
C CYS A 92 3.39 2.28 1.68
N ARG A 93 3.56 3.36 0.91
CA ARG A 93 3.30 4.72 1.41
C ARG A 93 1.83 4.88 1.81
N ARG A 94 0.89 4.46 0.97
CA ARG A 94 -0.55 4.54 1.27
C ARG A 94 -0.95 3.74 2.52
N ILE A 95 -0.35 2.57 2.72
CA ILE A 95 -0.53 1.77 3.95
C ILE A 95 -0.10 2.56 5.19
N ASN A 96 1.04 3.24 5.13
CA ASN A 96 1.53 4.04 6.26
C ASN A 96 0.65 5.27 6.52
N GLU A 97 0.18 5.93 5.46
CA GLU A 97 -0.77 7.04 5.58
C GLU A 97 -2.07 6.58 6.27
N GLU A 98 -2.66 5.48 5.81
CA GLU A 98 -3.91 4.97 6.38
C GLU A 98 -3.73 4.47 7.83
N ARG A 99 -2.56 3.89 8.17
CA ARG A 99 -2.21 3.56 9.57
C ARG A 99 -2.16 4.80 10.45
N GLN A 100 -1.57 5.89 9.96
CA GLN A 100 -1.47 7.13 10.72
C GLN A 100 -2.85 7.76 10.92
N GLU A 101 -3.70 7.76 9.90
CA GLU A 101 -5.10 8.22 10.00
C GLU A 101 -5.86 7.44 11.09
N ILE A 102 -5.73 6.11 11.11
CA ILE A 102 -6.37 5.27 12.15
C ILE A 102 -5.86 5.61 13.56
N LEU A 103 -4.55 5.80 13.73
CA LEU A 103 -3.97 6.17 15.03
C LEU A 103 -4.48 7.53 15.51
N THR A 104 -4.57 8.51 14.61
CA THR A 104 -5.11 9.84 14.92
C THR A 104 -6.58 9.74 15.35
N MET A 105 -7.41 8.98 14.63
CA MET A 105 -8.82 8.76 15.00
C MET A 105 -8.95 8.07 16.37
N GLN A 106 -8.07 7.11 16.70
CA GLN A 106 -8.07 6.46 18.02
C GLN A 106 -7.78 7.46 19.15
N MET A 107 -6.76 8.30 18.98
CA MET A 107 -6.42 9.33 19.96
C MET A 107 -7.56 10.34 20.14
N GLU A 108 -8.22 10.76 19.06
CA GLU A 108 -9.36 11.68 19.12
C GLU A 108 -10.56 11.07 19.85
N LEU A 109 -10.85 9.79 19.61
CA LEU A 109 -11.89 9.06 20.33
C LEU A 109 -11.56 8.98 21.83
N GLU A 110 -10.35 8.59 22.21
CA GLU A 110 -9.92 8.51 23.61
C GLU A 110 -9.99 9.86 24.34
N LEU A 111 -9.58 10.96 23.69
CA LEU A 111 -9.67 12.32 24.24
C LEU A 111 -11.13 12.76 24.43
N SER A 112 -12.02 12.40 23.49
CA SER A 112 -13.45 12.72 23.56
C SER A 112 -14.16 11.96 24.69
N GLU A 113 -13.78 10.71 24.96
CA GLU A 113 -14.34 9.91 26.05
C GLU A 113 -13.88 10.41 27.42
N ASN A 114 -12.61 10.82 27.55
CA ASN A 114 -12.04 11.32 28.81
C ASN A 114 -12.57 12.71 29.22
N THR A 115 -12.90 13.57 28.25
CA THR A 115 -13.49 14.90 28.54
C THR A 115 -14.96 14.83 28.96
N GLY A 116 -15.70 13.79 28.53
CA GLY A 116 -17.07 13.54 28.98
C GLY A 116 -17.19 13.04 30.42
N LEU A 117 -16.13 12.48 30.99
CA LEU A 117 -16.07 11.96 32.36
C LEU A 117 -15.50 12.96 33.38
N SER A 118 -14.90 14.07 32.93
CA SER A 118 -14.25 15.07 33.80
C SER A 118 -15.20 16.12 34.40
N GLY A 119 -16.50 16.08 34.08
CA GLY A 119 -17.50 17.07 34.53
C GLY A 119 -18.31 16.67 35.78
N VAL A 120 -17.97 15.56 36.43
CA VAL A 120 -18.65 15.09 37.66
C VAL A 120 -17.65 15.08 38.81
N ALA A 121 -17.35 16.27 39.34
CA ALA A 121 -16.65 16.47 40.61
C ALA A 121 -17.32 17.62 41.37
#